data_AF-A0A945VRN6-F1
#
_entry.id   AF-A0A945VRN6-F1
#
_cell.length_a   1.000
_cell.length_b   1.000
_cell.length_c   1.000
_cell.angle_alpha   90.00
_cell.angle_beta   90.00
_cell.angle_gamma   90.00
#
_symmetry.space_group_name_H-M   'P 1'
#
loop_
_entity.id
_entity.type
_entity.pdbx_description
1 polymer ?
#
loop_
_entity_poly.entity_id
_entity_poly.type
_entity_poly.pdbx_seq_one_letter_code
_entity_poly.pdbx_strand_id
1 'polypeptide(L)'
;HAGHIYKEKEYQECWCNKAGRVTEYVLPDKTRVDCLTDEYAIEFDFAEKWAEAIGQSLHYAEMTNRKPGIVFIIEHPDDERHLRKLEPIARKNNIKIWILRSSDMEN
;
A
#
# COMPACT_ATOMS: atom_id res chain seq x y z
N HIS A 1 -10.15 20.55 0.01
CA HIS A 1 -9.81 19.15 -0.30
C HIS A 1 -10.93 18.62 -1.17
N ALA A 2 -10.67 18.43 -2.46
CA ALA A 2 -11.54 17.56 -3.25
C ALA A 2 -11.44 16.16 -2.60
N GLY A 3 -12.57 15.48 -2.43
CA GLY A 3 -12.57 14.14 -1.85
C GLY A 3 -11.88 13.13 -2.79
N HIS A 4 -11.45 12.00 -2.24
CA HIS A 4 -10.92 10.89 -3.02
C HIS A 4 -11.93 10.42 -4.07
N ILE A 5 -11.41 9.93 -5.21
CA ILE A 5 -12.23 9.42 -6.32
C ILE A 5 -12.87 8.09 -5.90
N TYR A 6 -12.08 7.20 -5.31
CA TYR A 6 -12.55 5.93 -4.74
C TYR A 6 -12.10 5.80 -3.28
N LYS A 7 -12.75 4.95 -2.49
CA LYS A 7 -12.26 4.60 -1.15
C LYS A 7 -11.06 3.67 -1.25
N GLU A 8 -10.16 3.74 -0.28
CA GLU A 8 -9.01 2.82 -0.14
C GLU A 8 -9.43 1.36 -0.23
N LYS A 9 -10.55 1.00 0.42
CA LYS A 9 -11.12 -0.35 0.37
C LYS A 9 -11.44 -0.83 -1.04
N GLU A 10 -11.87 0.06 -1.93
CA GLU A 10 -12.18 -0.29 -3.33
C GLU A 10 -10.88 -0.63 -4.07
N TYR A 11 -9.82 0.16 -3.87
CA TYR A 11 -8.48 -0.12 -4.39
C TYR A 11 -7.90 -1.44 -3.85
N GLN A 12 -8.02 -1.66 -2.53
CA GLN A 12 -7.61 -2.90 -1.88
C GLN A 12 -8.33 -4.10 -2.49
N GLU A 13 -9.65 -4.03 -2.64
CA GLU A 13 -10.45 -5.11 -3.22
C GLU A 13 -10.06 -5.39 -4.68
N CYS A 14 -9.93 -4.35 -5.51
CA CYS A 14 -9.55 -4.51 -6.92
C CYS A 14 -8.16 -5.13 -7.09
N TRP A 15 -7.20 -4.73 -6.26
CA TRP A 15 -5.81 -5.17 -6.42
C TRP A 15 -5.49 -6.46 -5.65
N CYS A 16 -6.00 -6.58 -4.43
CA CYS A 16 -5.67 -7.69 -3.53
C CYS A 16 -6.54 -8.93 -3.76
N ASN A 17 -7.80 -8.85 -4.21
CA ASN A 17 -8.70 -10.02 -4.33
C ASN A 17 -8.37 -11.00 -5.49
N LYS A 18 -7.08 -11.17 -5.83
CA LYS A 18 -6.58 -12.16 -6.79
C LYS A 18 -6.17 -13.44 -6.06
N ALA A 19 -6.26 -14.57 -6.75
CA ALA A 19 -6.01 -15.89 -6.17
C ALA A 19 -4.67 -15.95 -5.40
N GLY A 20 -4.72 -16.40 -4.13
CA GLY A 20 -3.55 -16.59 -3.27
C GLY A 20 -3.18 -15.39 -2.36
N ARG A 21 -4.01 -14.35 -2.30
CA ARG A 21 -3.80 -13.19 -1.44
C ARG A 21 -4.87 -13.11 -0.35
N VAL A 22 -4.52 -12.56 0.82
CA VAL A 22 -5.42 -12.38 1.97
C VAL A 22 -5.58 -10.89 2.24
N THR A 23 -6.81 -10.39 2.13
CA THR A 23 -7.15 -9.01 2.52
C THR A 23 -7.35 -8.89 4.02
N GLU A 24 -6.98 -7.74 4.58
CA GLU A 24 -7.30 -7.37 5.97
C GLU A 24 -6.81 -8.39 7.03
N TYR A 25 -5.58 -8.90 6.87
CA TYR A 25 -5.01 -9.89 7.79
C TYR A 25 -4.70 -9.27 9.15
N VAL A 26 -5.34 -9.77 10.21
CA VAL A 26 -5.19 -9.26 11.58
C VAL A 26 -3.97 -9.87 12.26
N LEU A 27 -3.09 -9.01 12.76
CA LEU A 27 -1.87 -9.37 13.49
C LEU A 27 -2.15 -9.57 14.99
N PRO A 28 -1.22 -10.22 15.74
CA PRO A 28 -1.37 -10.44 17.18
C PRO A 28 -1.53 -9.16 18.01
N ASP A 29 -0.96 -8.05 17.54
CA ASP A 29 -1.08 -6.72 18.16
C ASP A 29 -2.37 -5.98 17.79
N LYS A 30 -3.27 -6.65 17.06
CA LYS A 30 -4.55 -6.14 16.54
C LYS A 30 -4.43 -5.10 15.42
N THR A 31 -3.23 -4.83 14.92
CA THR A 31 -3.06 -4.12 13.66
C THR A 31 -3.46 -5.03 12.49
N ARG A 32 -3.65 -4.44 11.31
CA ARG A 32 -4.17 -5.13 10.14
C ARG A 32 -3.25 -4.86 8.96
N VAL A 33 -2.86 -5.92 8.26
CA VAL A 33 -2.18 -5.82 6.97
C VAL A 33 -3.25 -5.77 5.88
N ASP A 34 -3.24 -4.74 5.06
CA ASP A 34 -4.24 -4.58 4.00
C ASP A 34 -4.26 -5.74 3.01
N CYS A 35 -3.08 -6.18 2.58
CA CYS A 35 -2.94 -7.32 1.70
C CYS A 35 -1.70 -8.16 2.04
N LEU A 36 -1.93 -9.45 2.32
CA LEU A 36 -0.86 -10.41 2.60
C LEU A 36 -0.75 -11.41 1.44
N THR A 37 0.47 -11.61 0.97
CA THR A 37 0.83 -12.59 -0.07
C THR A 37 1.96 -13.47 0.43
N ASP A 38 2.25 -14.58 -0.25
CA ASP A 38 3.36 -15.50 0.06
C ASP A 38 4.73 -14.83 0.23
N GLU A 39 4.95 -13.66 -0.38
CA GLU A 39 6.22 -12.95 -0.34
C GLU A 39 6.16 -11.61 0.41
N TYR A 40 5.01 -10.92 0.38
CA TYR A 40 4.89 -9.54 0.84
C TYR A 40 3.76 -9.34 1.84
N ALA A 41 4.01 -8.48 2.84
CA ALA A 41 3.00 -7.80 3.63
C ALA A 41 2.86 -6.37 3.11
N ILE A 42 1.68 -6.04 2.60
CA ILE A 42 1.45 -4.87 1.76
C ILE A 42 0.48 -3.93 2.45
N GLU A 43 0.87 -2.65 2.52
CA GLU A 43 0.00 -1.54 2.91
C GLU A 43 -0.52 -0.80 1.68
N PHE A 44 -1.78 -0.37 1.72
CA PHE A 44 -2.38 0.53 0.74
C PHE A 44 -2.50 1.90 1.36
N ASP A 45 -2.03 2.92 0.65
CA ASP A 45 -2.13 4.28 1.17
C ASP A 45 -2.25 5.28 0.03
N PHE A 46 -3.07 6.30 0.25
CA PHE A 46 -3.10 7.49 -0.61
C PHE A 46 -1.79 8.26 -0.52
N ALA A 47 -1.44 8.93 -1.61
CA ALA A 47 -0.12 9.52 -1.75
C ALA A 47 0.27 10.49 -0.64
N GLU A 48 -0.66 11.27 -0.10
CA GLU A 48 -0.39 12.18 1.01
C GLU A 48 0.05 11.47 2.30
N LYS A 49 -0.33 10.19 2.48
CA LYS A 49 0.03 9.33 3.61
C LYS A 49 1.38 8.61 3.45
N TRP A 50 2.19 8.97 2.46
CA TRP A 50 3.49 8.32 2.15
C TRP A 50 4.41 8.02 3.35
N ALA A 51 4.39 8.84 4.40
CA ALA A 51 5.23 8.63 5.59
C ALA A 51 4.68 7.52 6.49
N GLU A 52 3.35 7.42 6.60
CA GLU A 52 2.64 6.38 7.38
C GLU A 52 2.84 5.01 6.73
N ALA A 53 2.66 4.94 5.41
CA ALA A 53 2.89 3.75 4.58
C ALA A 53 4.27 3.09 4.81
N ILE A 54 5.31 3.91 5.04
CA ILE A 54 6.67 3.40 5.33
C ILE A 54 6.68 2.66 6.66
N GLY A 55 6.13 3.28 7.71
CA GLY A 55 6.11 2.68 9.05
C GLY A 55 5.29 1.40 9.09
N GLN A 56 4.10 1.44 8.51
CA GLN A 56 3.18 0.30 8.46
C GLN A 56 3.74 -0.86 7.65
N SER A 57 4.23 -0.63 6.43
CA SER A 57 4.79 -1.71 5.60
C SER A 57 5.98 -2.40 6.27
N LEU A 58 6.87 -1.66 6.94
CA LEU A 58 8.00 -2.23 7.69
C LEU A 58 7.54 -3.02 8.92
N HIS A 59 6.60 -2.48 9.68
CA HIS A 59 6.03 -3.17 10.84
C HIS A 59 5.35 -4.48 10.44
N TYR A 60 4.54 -4.46 9.39
CA TYR A 60 3.82 -5.65 8.91
C TYR A 60 4.76 -6.70 8.35
N ALA A 61 5.81 -6.30 7.65
CA ALA A 61 6.87 -7.18 7.20
C ALA A 61 7.53 -7.94 8.38
N GLU A 62 7.90 -7.21 9.43
CA GLU A 62 8.49 -7.78 10.65
C GLU A 62 7.54 -8.78 11.31
N MET A 63 6.27 -8.40 11.50
CA MET A 63 5.28 -9.21 12.19
C MET A 63 4.86 -10.49 11.44
N THR A 64 5.05 -10.51 10.12
CA THR A 64 4.64 -11.63 9.26
C THR A 64 5.81 -12.45 8.71
N ASN A 65 7.05 -12.00 8.95
CA ASN A 65 8.25 -12.54 8.31
C ASN A 65 8.15 -12.53 6.77
N ARG A 66 7.62 -11.44 6.22
CA ARG A 66 7.48 -11.19 4.78
C ARG A 66 8.22 -9.92 4.38
N LYS A 67 8.32 -9.64 3.08
CA LYS A 67 8.94 -8.41 2.59
C LYS A 67 7.96 -7.23 2.71
N PRO A 68 8.43 -6.02 3.02
CA PRO A 68 7.58 -4.85 3.06
C PRO A 68 7.15 -4.44 1.66
N GLY A 69 5.85 -4.17 1.50
CA GLY A 69 5.25 -3.72 0.27
C GLY A 69 4.34 -2.51 0.50
N ILE A 70 4.28 -1.61 -0.48
CA ILE A 70 3.34 -0.49 -0.50
C ILE A 70 2.67 -0.46 -1.87
N VAL A 71 1.34 -0.52 -1.89
CA VAL A 71 0.53 -0.08 -3.02
C VAL A 71 0.21 1.40 -2.80
N PHE A 72 0.85 2.25 -3.59
CA PHE A 72 0.79 3.70 -3.46
C PHE A 72 -0.26 4.26 -4.41
N ILE A 73 -1.34 4.81 -3.86
CA ILE A 73 -2.50 5.26 -4.62
C ILE A 73 -2.29 6.72 -5.06
N ILE A 74 -2.33 6.95 -6.38
CA ILE A 74 -2.17 8.27 -7.02
C ILE A 74 -3.46 8.61 -7.77
N GLU A 75 -4.21 9.58 -7.27
CA GLU A 75 -5.47 10.01 -7.90
C GLU A 75 -5.31 11.28 -8.74
N HIS A 76 -4.35 12.14 -8.39
CA HIS A 76 -4.08 13.39 -9.09
C HIS A 76 -2.63 13.52 -9.55
N PRO A 77 -2.35 14.23 -10.65
CA PRO A 77 -0.98 14.44 -11.12
C PRO A 77 -0.05 15.06 -10.08
N ASP A 78 -0.57 15.93 -9.21
CA ASP A 78 0.23 16.60 -8.18
C ASP A 78 0.72 15.63 -7.09
N ASP A 79 0.09 14.47 -6.93
CA ASP A 79 0.42 13.47 -5.91
C ASP A 79 1.78 12.80 -6.16
N GLU A 80 2.27 12.83 -7.40
CA GLU A 80 3.61 12.39 -7.80
C GLU A 80 4.74 13.07 -6.97
N ARG A 81 4.45 14.23 -6.35
CA ARG A 81 5.38 14.87 -5.40
C ARG A 81 5.66 14.02 -4.15
N HIS A 82 4.70 13.21 -3.72
CA HIS A 82 4.84 12.34 -2.57
C HIS A 82 5.59 11.05 -2.93
N LEU A 83 5.42 10.54 -4.15
CA LEU A 83 6.23 9.43 -4.65
C LEU A 83 7.72 9.76 -4.61
N ARG A 84 8.11 10.97 -5.02
CA ARG A 84 9.51 11.46 -4.94
C ARG A 84 10.08 11.47 -3.51
N LYS A 85 9.23 11.57 -2.47
CA LYS A 85 9.64 11.48 -1.06
C LYS A 85 9.74 10.01 -0.61
N LEU A 86 8.79 9.17 -1.04
CA LEU A 86 8.71 7.76 -0.70
C LEU A 86 9.88 6.94 -1.30
N GLU A 87 10.13 7.09 -2.59
CA GLU A 87 11.11 6.29 -3.36
C GLU A 87 12.50 6.16 -2.72
N PRO A 88 13.21 7.24 -2.32
CA PRO A 88 14.54 7.09 -1.75
C PRO A 88 14.53 6.32 -0.43
N ILE A 89 13.47 6.43 0.38
CA ILE A 89 13.34 5.75 1.66
C ILE A 89 12.95 4.28 1.44
N ALA A 90 12.01 4.03 0.52
CA ALA A 90 11.63 2.69 0.13
C ALA A 90 12.84 1.90 -0.40
N ARG A 91 13.64 2.51 -1.28
CA ARG A 91 14.88 1.90 -1.78
C ARG A 91 15.87 1.59 -0.67
N LYS A 92 16.06 2.51 0.29
CA LYS A 92 16.98 2.30 1.42
C LYS A 92 16.54 1.13 2.31
N ASN A 93 15.24 0.92 2.46
CA ASN A 93 14.65 -0.10 3.34
C ASN A 93 14.15 -1.35 2.57
N ASN A 94 14.48 -1.49 1.29
CA ASN A 94 14.04 -2.60 0.42
C ASN A 94 12.50 -2.79 0.37
N ILE A 95 11.75 -1.70 0.43
CA ILE A 95 10.29 -1.70 0.30
C ILE A 95 9.92 -1.73 -1.18
N LYS A 96 9.09 -2.71 -1.57
CA LYS A 96 8.56 -2.78 -2.93
C LYS A 96 7.38 -1.83 -3.08
N ILE A 97 7.45 -0.94 -4.07
CA ILE A 97 6.34 -0.03 -4.41
C ILE A 97 5.62 -0.56 -5.65
N TRP A 98 4.30 -0.56 -5.60
CA TRP A 98 3.41 -0.60 -6.77
C TRP A 98 2.62 0.70 -6.81
N ILE A 99 2.49 1.30 -7.98
CA ILE A 99 1.66 2.49 -8.16
C ILE A 99 0.31 2.02 -8.67
N LEU A 100 -0.76 2.48 -8.04
CA LEU A 100 -2.13 2.25 -8.46
C LEU A 100 -2.80 3.60 -8.71
N ARG A 101 -3.28 3.81 -9.93
CA ARG A 101 -3.95 5.06 -10.31
C ARG A 101 -5.46 4.86 -10.33
N SER A 102 -6.21 5.94 -10.17
CA SER A 102 -7.67 5.92 -10.38
C SER A 102 -8.07 5.36 -11.75
N SER A 103 -7.28 5.62 -12.80
CA SER A 103 -7.49 5.04 -14.15
C SER A 103 -7.33 3.52 -14.22
N ASP A 104 -6.62 2.90 -13.27
CA ASP A 104 -6.40 1.46 -13.24
C ASP A 104 -7.62 0.71 -12.66
N MET A 105 -8.59 1.43 -12.09
CA MET A 105 -9.82 0.87 -11.50
C MET A 105 -10.94 0.66 -12.54
N GLU A 106 -10.81 1.23 -13.74
CA GLU A 106 -11.86 1.22 -14.77
C GLU A 106 -11.77 0.02 -15.74
N ASN A 107 -10.86 -0.93 -15.50
CA ASN A 107 -10.63 -2.11 -16.35
C ASN A 107 -10.72 -3.43 -15.56
#